data_AF-A0A2P8DPP3-F1
#
_entry.id   AF-A0A2P8DPP3-F1
#
_cell.length_a   1.000
_cell.length_b   1.000
_cell.length_c   1.000
_cell.angle_alpha   90.00
_cell.angle_beta   90.00
_cell.angle_gamma   90.00
#
_symmetry.space_group_name_H-M   'P 1'
#
loop_
_entity.id
_entity.type
_entity.pdbx_description
1 polymer ?
#
loop_
_entity_poly.entity_id
_entity_poly.type
_entity_poly.pdbx_seq_one_letter_code
_entity_poly.pdbx_strand_id
1 'polypeptide(L)'
;MSALLAVVVTMIVAIAVIALAGAARRTPPPAAGTPASEASRRVDAHLRRARLAGITLVIAAATSIAASSAALSRAEQGWPLFVAVPLAALLLPIAVAVGESTAPIRRTSVVRTATLRPRDSATYLPAWRLSLMRASAGTAAIAMIIGIVTATDGRRLVYSCADLSTSFAGGASSPYPGAVYAVPGVLALTAVVLVAELTVRRIVGRPPAGDPELDPDAELDERLRCTALRSVARAASTAAAVLLVQTSLPMAWQLNRAADALADAGCGDGSIAAWWDVPAYAGAALGLSILAALAVDVYAGRPARVRTRSGARS
;
A
#
# COMPACT_ATOMS: atom_id res chain seq x y z
N MET A 1 -19.34 -11.19 19.76
CA MET A 1 -18.28 -10.18 19.99
C MET A 1 -17.52 -9.78 18.71
N SER A 2 -17.24 -10.70 17.79
CA SER A 2 -16.55 -10.44 16.51
C SER A 2 -17.24 -9.43 15.58
N ALA A 3 -18.58 -9.47 15.48
CA ALA A 3 -19.35 -8.51 14.69
C ALA A 3 -19.25 -7.06 15.22
N LEU A 4 -19.22 -6.90 16.54
CA LEU A 4 -19.10 -5.60 17.19
C LEU A 4 -17.75 -4.95 16.88
N LEU A 5 -16.70 -5.76 16.85
CA LEU A 5 -15.34 -5.29 16.60
C LEU A 5 -15.14 -4.91 15.13
N ALA A 6 -15.69 -5.69 14.19
CA ALA A 6 -15.74 -5.32 12.79
C ALA A 6 -16.52 -4.02 12.59
N VAL A 7 -17.70 -3.87 13.21
CA VAL A 7 -18.49 -2.63 13.16
C VAL A 7 -17.71 -1.45 13.72
N VAL A 8 -17.00 -1.62 14.85
CA VAL A 8 -16.19 -0.56 15.47
C VAL A 8 -15.02 -0.15 14.57
N VAL A 9 -14.29 -1.09 13.98
CA VAL A 9 -13.19 -0.77 13.04
C VAL A 9 -13.74 -0.07 11.80
N THR A 10 -14.85 -0.57 11.24
CA THR A 10 -15.48 0.03 10.05
C THR A 10 -16.00 1.43 10.36
N MET A 11 -16.54 1.65 11.57
CA MET A 11 -17.02 2.95 12.03
C MET A 11 -15.86 3.92 12.28
N ILE A 12 -14.75 3.47 12.87
CA ILE A 12 -13.54 4.30 13.07
C ILE A 12 -12.96 4.73 11.72
N VAL A 13 -12.87 3.80 10.77
CA VAL A 13 -12.42 4.10 9.40
C VAL A 13 -13.38 5.07 8.72
N ALA A 14 -14.70 4.83 8.79
CA ALA A 14 -15.71 5.71 8.21
C ALA A 14 -15.67 7.12 8.83
N ILE A 15 -15.58 7.22 10.16
CA ILE A 15 -15.49 8.50 10.88
C ILE A 15 -14.20 9.22 10.53
N ALA A 16 -13.06 8.52 10.46
CA ALA A 16 -11.80 9.14 10.08
C ALA A 16 -11.85 9.67 8.64
N VAL A 17 -12.41 8.90 7.70
CA VAL A 17 -12.60 9.33 6.31
C VAL A 17 -13.54 10.54 6.23
N ILE A 18 -14.67 10.52 6.95
CA ILE A 18 -15.63 11.62 6.99
C ILE A 18 -15.03 12.85 7.68
N ALA A 19 -14.27 12.69 8.76
CA ALA A 19 -13.62 13.77 9.48
C ALA A 19 -12.49 14.40 8.67
N LEU A 20 -11.66 13.60 7.98
CA LEU A 20 -10.68 14.12 7.03
C LEU A 20 -11.35 14.84 5.87
N ALA A 21 -12.40 14.26 5.28
CA ALA A 21 -13.14 14.89 4.19
C ALA A 21 -13.84 16.19 4.63
N GLY A 22 -14.39 16.23 5.85
CA GLY A 22 -15.07 17.39 6.44
C GLY A 22 -14.11 18.51 6.83
N ALA A 23 -12.99 18.16 7.48
CA ALA A 23 -11.95 19.12 7.85
C ALA A 23 -11.31 19.74 6.60
N ALA A 24 -11.12 18.95 5.56
CA ALA A 24 -10.44 19.42 4.36
C ALA A 24 -11.35 20.23 3.42
N ARG A 25 -12.68 20.07 3.49
CA ARG A 25 -13.66 20.97 2.86
C ARG A 25 -13.69 22.37 3.49
N ARG A 26 -13.18 22.53 4.72
CA ARG A 26 -13.21 23.80 5.46
C ARG A 26 -11.97 24.66 5.27
N THR A 27 -10.94 24.18 4.56
CA THR A 27 -9.75 24.98 4.26
C THR A 27 -10.03 25.92 3.09
N PRO A 28 -10.21 27.24 3.33
CA PRO A 28 -10.44 28.18 2.24
C PRO A 28 -9.21 28.23 1.33
N PRO A 29 -9.40 28.38 0.01
CA PRO A 29 -8.29 28.61 -0.90
C PRO A 29 -7.53 29.90 -0.52
N PRO A 30 -6.22 29.96 -0.78
CA PRO A 30 -5.44 31.17 -0.53
C PRO A 30 -6.03 32.38 -1.27
N ALA A 31 -6.06 33.53 -0.60
CA ALA A 31 -6.60 34.77 -1.16
C ALA A 31 -5.78 35.28 -2.36
N ALA A 32 -6.41 36.09 -3.22
CA ALA A 32 -5.68 36.77 -4.29
C ALA A 32 -4.61 37.69 -3.67
N GLY A 33 -3.35 37.50 -4.04
CA GLY A 33 -2.20 38.26 -3.50
C GLY A 33 -1.35 37.54 -2.45
N THR A 34 -1.74 36.33 -2.02
CA THR A 34 -0.87 35.51 -1.15
C THR A 34 0.41 35.15 -1.91
N PRO A 35 1.62 35.36 -1.35
CA PRO A 35 2.86 35.00 -2.03
C PRO A 35 2.91 33.49 -2.34
N ALA A 36 3.41 33.13 -3.51
CA ALA A 36 3.48 31.75 -4.00
C ALA A 36 4.17 30.79 -3.00
N SER A 37 5.20 31.28 -2.30
CA SER A 37 5.92 30.54 -1.27
C SER A 37 5.05 30.18 -0.06
N GLU A 38 4.11 31.03 0.34
CA GLU A 38 3.19 30.77 1.44
C GLU A 38 2.08 29.79 1.02
N ALA A 39 1.56 29.95 -0.19
CA ALA A 39 0.61 29.00 -0.77
C ALA A 39 1.21 27.59 -0.86
N SER A 40 2.48 27.46 -1.29
CA SER A 40 3.22 26.18 -1.27
C SER A 40 3.28 25.60 0.13
N ARG A 41 3.72 26.38 1.12
CA ARG A 41 3.85 25.91 2.50
C ARG A 41 2.53 25.40 3.07
N ARG A 42 1.40 26.05 2.74
CA ARG A 42 0.06 25.60 3.16
C ARG A 42 -0.33 24.29 2.51
N VAL A 43 -0.09 24.12 1.21
CA VAL A 43 -0.34 22.85 0.50
C VAL A 43 0.55 21.74 1.06
N ASP A 44 1.85 21.99 1.22
CA ASP A 44 2.80 21.02 1.77
C ASP A 44 2.42 20.61 3.20
N ALA A 45 2.04 21.57 4.05
CA ALA A 45 1.56 21.29 5.39
C ALA A 45 0.27 20.47 5.39
N HIS A 46 -0.67 20.76 4.49
CA HIS A 46 -1.92 20.00 4.34
C HIS A 46 -1.66 18.56 3.90
N LEU A 47 -0.84 18.37 2.86
CA LEU A 47 -0.44 17.05 2.38
C LEU A 47 0.32 16.27 3.45
N ARG A 48 1.20 16.93 4.22
CA ARG A 48 1.90 16.32 5.35
C ARG A 48 0.92 15.88 6.44
N ARG A 49 -0.06 16.71 6.81
CA ARG A 49 -1.10 16.36 7.79
C ARG A 49 -1.94 15.18 7.32
N ALA A 50 -2.36 15.16 6.06
CA ALA A 50 -3.12 14.05 5.48
C ALA A 50 -2.32 12.73 5.54
N ARG A 51 -1.01 12.78 5.23
CA ARG A 51 -0.11 11.62 5.36
C ARG A 51 0.02 11.16 6.81
N LEU A 52 0.27 12.09 7.74
CA LEU A 52 0.36 11.77 9.17
C LEU A 52 -0.93 11.16 9.68
N ALA A 53 -2.09 11.70 9.29
CA ALA A 53 -3.39 11.16 9.64
C ALA A 53 -3.58 9.72 9.10
N GLY A 54 -3.18 9.48 7.85
CA GLY A 54 -3.14 8.13 7.27
C GLY A 54 -2.26 7.18 8.06
N ILE A 55 -1.03 7.59 8.40
CA ILE A 55 -0.10 6.78 9.22
C ILE A 55 -0.71 6.50 10.60
N THR A 56 -1.26 7.50 11.29
CA THR A 56 -1.89 7.31 12.59
C THR A 56 -3.08 6.36 12.51
N LEU A 57 -3.85 6.38 11.42
CA LEU A 57 -4.98 5.48 11.22
C LEU A 57 -4.51 4.04 10.99
N VAL A 58 -3.44 3.85 10.21
CA VAL A 58 -2.81 2.53 10.01
C VAL A 58 -2.29 1.99 11.34
N ILE A 59 -1.59 2.81 12.14
CA ILE A 59 -1.08 2.40 13.45
C ILE A 59 -2.23 2.05 14.39
N ALA A 60 -3.27 2.89 14.48
CA ALA A 60 -4.42 2.64 15.33
C ALA A 60 -5.19 1.37 14.92
N ALA A 61 -5.31 1.13 13.61
CA ALA A 61 -5.87 -0.12 13.10
C ALA A 61 -4.99 -1.31 13.50
N ALA A 62 -3.68 -1.23 13.28
CA ALA A 62 -2.73 -2.29 13.63
C ALA A 62 -2.74 -2.62 15.13
N THR A 63 -2.75 -1.61 16.02
CA THR A 63 -2.81 -1.82 17.48
C THR A 63 -4.15 -2.40 17.91
N SER A 64 -5.26 -1.96 17.30
CA SER A 64 -6.59 -2.53 17.58
C SER A 64 -6.67 -3.99 17.14
N ILE A 65 -6.10 -4.32 15.99
CA ILE A 65 -6.01 -5.70 15.48
C ILE A 65 -5.17 -6.56 16.43
N ALA A 66 -4.00 -6.06 16.85
CA ALA A 66 -3.12 -6.76 17.78
C ALA A 66 -3.80 -7.02 19.13
N ALA A 67 -4.43 -6.00 19.73
CA ALA A 67 -5.16 -6.13 20.99
C ALA A 67 -6.33 -7.13 20.89
N SER A 68 -7.05 -7.10 19.76
CA SER A 68 -8.16 -8.02 19.51
C SER A 68 -7.68 -9.47 19.31
N SER A 69 -6.53 -9.64 18.64
CA SER A 69 -5.93 -10.96 18.43
C SER A 69 -5.47 -11.61 19.74
N ALA A 70 -5.01 -10.82 20.70
CA ALA A 70 -4.63 -11.31 22.03
C ALA A 70 -5.83 -11.79 22.86
N ALA A 71 -7.04 -11.29 22.58
CA ALA A 71 -8.27 -11.65 23.28
C ALA A 71 -9.03 -12.85 22.67
N LEU A 72 -8.67 -13.28 21.46
CA LEU A 72 -9.30 -14.40 20.78
C LEU A 72 -8.70 -15.74 21.25
N SER A 73 -9.51 -16.79 21.32
CA SER A 73 -9.04 -18.16 21.58
C SER A 73 -8.19 -18.66 20.40
N ARG A 74 -7.25 -19.60 20.65
CA ARG A 74 -6.32 -20.14 19.63
C ARG A 74 -7.01 -20.65 18.34
N ALA A 75 -8.28 -21.05 18.43
CA ALA A 75 -9.05 -21.55 17.29
C ALA A 75 -9.53 -20.46 16.33
N GLU A 76 -9.67 -19.20 16.78
CA GLU A 76 -10.22 -18.08 15.97
C GLU A 76 -9.18 -17.00 15.62
N GLN A 77 -7.94 -17.12 16.09
CA GLN A 77 -6.90 -16.08 16.01
C GLN A 77 -6.45 -15.70 14.58
N GLY A 78 -6.66 -16.55 13.57
CA GLY A 78 -6.13 -16.32 12.21
C GLY A 78 -6.91 -15.30 11.37
N TRP A 79 -8.23 -15.42 11.32
CA TRP A 79 -9.08 -14.65 10.38
C TRP A 79 -9.00 -13.12 10.51
N PRO A 80 -9.08 -12.52 11.72
CA PRO A 80 -9.10 -11.07 11.84
C PRO A 80 -7.81 -10.42 11.34
N LEU A 81 -6.65 -11.05 11.56
CA LEU A 81 -5.36 -10.54 11.09
C LEU A 81 -5.28 -10.51 9.56
N PHE A 82 -5.75 -11.56 8.89
CA PHE A 82 -5.70 -11.67 7.43
C PHE A 82 -6.65 -10.72 6.70
N VAL A 83 -7.75 -10.29 7.32
CA VAL A 83 -8.67 -9.30 6.73
C VAL A 83 -8.31 -7.87 7.11
N ALA A 84 -7.95 -7.65 8.37
CA ALA A 84 -7.82 -6.30 8.90
C ALA A 84 -6.52 -5.61 8.49
N VAL A 85 -5.42 -6.34 8.31
CA VAL A 85 -4.16 -5.74 7.82
C VAL A 85 -4.27 -5.27 6.36
N PRO A 86 -4.89 -6.01 5.41
CA PRO A 86 -5.17 -5.48 4.08
C PRO A 86 -6.04 -4.23 4.08
N LEU A 87 -7.08 -4.21 4.91
CA LEU A 87 -7.94 -3.03 5.06
C LEU A 87 -7.14 -1.85 5.65
N ALA A 88 -6.29 -2.08 6.64
CA ALA A 88 -5.41 -1.06 7.19
C ALA A 88 -4.43 -0.52 6.13
N ALA A 89 -3.82 -1.40 5.32
CA ALA A 89 -2.89 -1.01 4.26
C ALA A 89 -3.54 -0.09 3.21
N LEU A 90 -4.85 -0.24 2.95
CA LEU A 90 -5.62 0.61 2.04
C LEU A 90 -5.80 2.05 2.57
N LEU A 91 -5.74 2.26 3.89
CA LEU A 91 -5.98 3.56 4.49
C LEU A 91 -4.94 4.60 4.12
N LEU A 92 -3.68 4.19 3.94
CA LEU A 92 -2.58 5.07 3.59
C LEU A 92 -2.76 5.71 2.18
N PRO A 93 -2.96 4.94 1.08
CA PRO A 93 -3.20 5.52 -0.23
C PRO A 93 -4.52 6.31 -0.28
N ILE A 94 -5.56 5.90 0.46
CA ILE A 94 -6.79 6.70 0.57
C ILE A 94 -6.50 8.05 1.22
N ALA A 95 -5.78 8.09 2.35
CA ALA A 95 -5.45 9.34 3.03
C ALA A 95 -4.63 10.28 2.14
N VAL A 96 -3.70 9.74 1.35
CA VAL A 96 -2.95 10.50 0.34
C VAL A 96 -3.88 11.02 -0.75
N ALA A 97 -4.73 10.17 -1.33
CA ALA A 97 -5.68 10.56 -2.37
C ALA A 97 -6.65 11.65 -1.89
N VAL A 98 -7.17 11.51 -0.66
CA VAL A 98 -8.02 12.51 -0.02
C VAL A 98 -7.25 13.81 0.21
N GLY A 99 -6.03 13.73 0.76
CA GLY A 99 -5.15 14.89 0.95
C GLY A 99 -4.91 15.67 -0.34
N GLU A 100 -4.61 14.97 -1.44
CA GLU A 100 -4.43 15.58 -2.77
C GLU A 100 -5.74 16.17 -3.31
N SER A 101 -6.86 15.48 -3.14
CA SER A 101 -8.16 15.94 -3.62
C SER A 101 -8.70 17.17 -2.90
N THR A 102 -8.20 17.42 -1.68
CA THR A 102 -8.68 18.46 -0.77
C THR A 102 -7.64 19.54 -0.51
N ALA A 103 -6.44 19.41 -1.07
CA ALA A 103 -5.42 20.42 -0.95
C ALA A 103 -5.93 21.77 -1.46
N PRO A 104 -5.66 22.88 -0.75
CA PRO A 104 -6.13 24.22 -1.10
C PRO A 104 -5.32 24.79 -2.28
N ILE A 105 -5.42 24.13 -3.44
CA ILE A 105 -4.72 24.49 -4.66
C ILE A 105 -5.44 25.67 -5.29
N ARG A 106 -4.69 26.73 -5.58
CA ARG A 106 -5.18 27.92 -6.29
C ARG A 106 -5.58 27.49 -7.70
N ARG A 107 -6.85 27.70 -8.09
CA ARG A 107 -7.28 27.54 -9.49
C ARG A 107 -7.06 28.87 -10.19
N THR A 108 -5.84 29.06 -10.69
CA THR A 108 -5.40 30.29 -11.35
C THR A 108 -5.64 30.19 -12.84
N SER A 109 -6.83 30.59 -13.28
CA SER A 109 -6.97 31.56 -14.38
C SER A 109 -8.45 31.81 -14.70
N VAL A 110 -8.78 33.08 -14.90
CA VAL A 110 -10.03 33.50 -15.57
C VAL A 110 -9.95 33.19 -17.08
N VAL A 111 -8.72 33.00 -17.60
CA VAL A 111 -8.42 32.70 -19.00
C VAL A 111 -8.23 31.20 -19.19
N ARG A 112 -9.09 30.55 -19.98
CA ARG A 112 -8.89 29.16 -20.40
C ARG A 112 -7.69 29.08 -21.34
N THR A 113 -6.54 28.64 -20.84
CA THR A 113 -5.39 28.26 -21.67
C THR A 113 -5.40 26.76 -21.89
N ALA A 114 -5.27 26.33 -23.16
CA ALA A 114 -5.15 24.93 -23.53
C ALA A 114 -3.72 24.68 -24.00
N THR A 115 -2.91 24.05 -23.14
CA THR A 115 -1.58 23.60 -23.54
C THR A 115 -1.69 22.27 -24.28
N LEU A 116 -1.24 22.22 -25.55
CA LEU A 116 -1.21 21.00 -26.38
C LEU A 116 -0.07 20.04 -26.00
N ARG A 117 0.60 20.27 -24.86
CA ARG A 117 1.74 19.46 -24.44
C ARG A 117 1.24 18.09 -23.97
N PRO A 118 1.83 16.97 -24.46
CA PRO A 118 1.48 15.64 -23.98
C PRO A 118 1.65 15.56 -22.46
N ARG A 119 0.61 15.14 -21.75
CA ARG A 119 0.63 14.98 -20.30
C ARG A 119 0.82 13.51 -19.97
N ASP A 120 2.08 13.10 -19.81
CA ASP A 120 2.41 11.76 -19.35
C ASP A 120 2.84 11.79 -17.88
N SER A 121 2.43 10.77 -17.13
CA SER A 121 2.97 10.44 -15.82
C SER A 121 4.50 10.37 -15.81
N ALA A 122 5.11 9.89 -16.90
CA ALA A 122 6.56 9.80 -17.07
C ALA A 122 7.26 11.16 -17.04
N THR A 123 6.54 12.26 -17.34
CA THR A 123 7.07 13.63 -17.28
C THR A 123 7.34 14.07 -15.84
N TYR A 124 6.54 13.60 -14.88
CA TYR A 124 6.58 14.06 -13.49
C TYR A 124 7.20 13.03 -12.53
N LEU A 125 7.19 11.76 -12.91
CA LEU A 125 7.71 10.66 -12.12
C LEU A 125 8.47 9.68 -13.02
N PRO A 126 9.69 9.24 -12.65
CA PRO A 126 10.40 8.23 -13.42
C PRO A 126 9.56 6.97 -13.58
N ALA A 127 9.42 6.47 -14.82
CA ALA A 127 8.57 5.32 -15.15
C ALA A 127 8.88 4.09 -14.28
N TRP A 128 10.15 3.88 -13.93
CA TRP A 128 10.58 2.75 -13.08
C TRP A 128 9.91 2.75 -11.70
N ARG A 129 9.52 3.90 -11.14
CA ARG A 129 8.83 3.96 -9.84
C ARG A 129 7.39 3.44 -9.95
N LEU A 130 6.70 3.74 -11.05
CA LEU A 130 5.37 3.18 -11.33
C LEU A 130 5.48 1.69 -11.65
N SER A 131 6.51 1.29 -12.41
CA SER A 131 6.78 -0.12 -12.66
C SER A 131 7.07 -0.89 -11.37
N LEU A 132 7.84 -0.33 -10.43
CA LEU A 132 8.11 -0.95 -9.13
C LEU A 132 6.84 -1.10 -8.29
N MET A 133 5.97 -0.10 -8.29
CA MET A 133 4.66 -0.17 -7.61
C MET A 133 3.80 -1.30 -8.22
N ARG A 134 3.69 -1.36 -9.56
CA ARG A 134 2.92 -2.39 -10.25
C ARG A 134 3.53 -3.78 -10.09
N ALA A 135 4.86 -3.89 -10.14
CA ALA A 135 5.58 -5.14 -9.96
C ALA A 135 5.42 -5.67 -8.53
N SER A 136 5.57 -4.82 -7.51
CA SER A 136 5.37 -5.25 -6.11
C SER A 136 3.93 -5.69 -5.85
N ALA A 137 2.94 -4.97 -6.39
CA ALA A 137 1.55 -5.41 -6.35
C ALA A 137 1.31 -6.71 -7.15
N GLY A 138 1.89 -6.84 -8.34
CA GLY A 138 1.81 -8.06 -9.14
C GLY A 138 2.37 -9.28 -8.41
N THR A 139 3.55 -9.14 -7.81
CA THR A 139 4.18 -10.20 -7.01
C THR A 139 3.32 -10.60 -5.81
N ALA A 140 2.77 -9.63 -5.08
CA ALA A 140 1.88 -9.91 -3.95
C ALA A 140 0.59 -10.61 -4.40
N ALA A 141 -0.01 -10.18 -5.52
CA ALA A 141 -1.18 -10.82 -6.09
C ALA A 141 -0.90 -12.27 -6.51
N ILE A 142 0.24 -12.51 -7.19
CA ILE A 142 0.65 -13.86 -7.61
C ILE A 142 0.85 -14.76 -6.38
N ALA A 143 1.54 -14.29 -5.35
CA ALA A 143 1.73 -15.05 -4.11
C ALA A 143 0.38 -15.43 -3.46
N MET A 144 -0.57 -14.50 -3.43
CA MET A 144 -1.93 -14.77 -2.93
C MET A 144 -2.70 -15.76 -3.82
N ILE A 145 -2.61 -15.64 -5.16
CA ILE A 145 -3.29 -16.55 -6.10
C ILE A 145 -2.74 -17.97 -5.98
N ILE A 146 -1.41 -18.11 -5.87
CA ILE A 146 -0.77 -19.40 -5.56
C ILE A 146 -1.37 -19.96 -4.26
N GLY A 147 -1.48 -19.10 -3.24
CA GLY A 147 -2.19 -19.36 -1.99
C GLY A 147 -3.59 -19.98 -2.17
N ILE A 148 -4.38 -19.40 -3.06
CA ILE A 148 -5.75 -19.84 -3.35
C ILE A 148 -5.76 -21.21 -4.02
N VAL A 149 -4.91 -21.42 -5.02
CA VAL A 149 -4.95 -22.60 -5.90
C VAL A 149 -4.42 -23.86 -5.21
N THR A 150 -3.47 -23.73 -4.29
CA THR A 150 -2.86 -24.89 -3.63
C THR A 150 -3.54 -25.27 -2.30
N ALA A 151 -4.48 -24.45 -1.80
CA ALA A 151 -5.24 -24.79 -0.60
C ALA A 151 -6.20 -25.96 -0.84
N THR A 152 -6.18 -26.98 0.03
CA THR A 152 -6.99 -28.21 -0.13
C THR A 152 -8.48 -27.97 0.16
N ASP A 153 -8.79 -27.26 1.25
CA ASP A 153 -10.18 -26.95 1.67
C ASP A 153 -10.51 -25.45 1.54
N GLY A 154 -9.78 -24.73 0.69
CA GLY A 154 -9.87 -23.27 0.56
C GLY A 154 -9.42 -22.46 1.79
N ARG A 155 -8.91 -23.15 2.83
CA ARG A 155 -8.46 -22.55 4.11
C ARG A 155 -7.07 -22.96 4.56
N ARG A 156 -6.63 -24.18 4.23
CA ARG A 156 -5.42 -24.78 4.77
C ARG A 156 -4.73 -25.60 3.69
N LEU A 157 -3.44 -25.83 3.88
CA LEU A 157 -2.72 -26.89 3.20
C LEU A 157 -2.69 -28.09 4.15
N VAL A 158 -3.06 -29.27 3.67
CA VAL A 158 -3.00 -30.52 4.42
C VAL A 158 -1.89 -31.37 3.82
N TYR A 159 -0.91 -31.73 4.65
CA TYR A 159 0.08 -32.75 4.29
C TYR A 159 -0.33 -34.07 4.94
N SER A 160 -0.47 -35.13 4.14
CA SER A 160 -0.69 -36.49 4.63
C SER A 160 0.46 -37.39 4.18
N CYS A 161 1.12 -38.07 5.12
CA CYS A 161 1.99 -39.20 4.78
C CYS A 161 1.10 -40.38 4.39
N ALA A 162 0.80 -40.52 3.10
CA ALA A 162 -0.14 -41.54 2.63
C ALA A 162 0.45 -42.97 2.59
N ASP A 163 1.75 -43.18 2.87
CA ASP A 163 2.41 -44.47 2.61
C ASP A 163 3.18 -45.13 3.78
N LEU A 164 3.04 -44.68 5.03
CA LEU A 164 3.68 -45.34 6.18
C LEU A 164 2.64 -45.84 7.21
N SER A 165 2.17 -47.06 6.95
CA SER A 165 1.55 -48.03 7.88
C SER A 165 0.79 -47.49 9.11
N THR A 166 -0.54 -47.47 8.96
CA THR A 166 -1.57 -47.89 9.94
C THR A 166 -1.64 -47.31 11.37
N SER A 167 -0.73 -46.48 11.86
CA SER A 167 -0.80 -46.08 13.29
C SER A 167 -0.53 -44.60 13.62
N PHE A 168 -0.17 -43.74 12.67
CA PHE A 168 -0.02 -42.30 12.93
C PHE A 168 -0.74 -41.46 11.88
N ALA A 169 -2.03 -41.20 12.12
CA ALA A 169 -2.79 -40.18 11.41
C ALA A 169 -2.40 -38.77 11.90
N GLY A 170 -1.13 -38.40 11.73
CA GLY A 170 -0.61 -37.07 12.05
C GLY A 170 -0.58 -36.19 10.82
N GLY A 171 -1.69 -35.53 10.47
CA GLY A 171 -1.72 -34.53 9.41
C GLY A 171 -1.26 -33.16 9.92
N ALA A 172 -0.28 -32.54 9.26
CA ALA A 172 0.06 -31.15 9.53
C ALA A 172 -0.89 -30.23 8.76
N SER A 173 -1.76 -29.51 9.48
CA SER A 173 -2.65 -28.51 8.89
C SER A 173 -2.07 -27.11 9.11
N SER A 174 -1.59 -26.47 8.04
CA SER A 174 -1.10 -25.09 8.11
C SER A 174 -2.20 -24.09 7.75
N PRO A 175 -2.36 -22.96 8.46
CA PRO A 175 -3.12 -21.81 7.97
C PRO A 175 -2.41 -21.22 6.74
N TYR A 176 -2.68 -21.84 5.61
CA TYR A 176 -2.24 -21.43 4.28
C TYR A 176 -3.16 -20.31 3.78
N PRO A 177 -2.70 -19.33 2.98
CA PRO A 177 -3.54 -18.28 2.46
C PRO A 177 -4.44 -18.80 1.34
N GLY A 178 -5.31 -19.77 1.65
CA GLY A 178 -6.40 -20.19 0.78
C GLY A 178 -7.37 -19.05 0.50
N ALA A 179 -8.37 -19.31 -0.33
CA ALA A 179 -9.39 -18.33 -0.76
C ALA A 179 -9.91 -17.45 0.38
N VAL A 180 -10.15 -18.04 1.55
CA VAL A 180 -10.64 -17.36 2.77
C VAL A 180 -9.74 -16.18 3.16
N TYR A 181 -8.42 -16.30 3.09
CA TYR A 181 -7.50 -15.24 3.52
C TYR A 181 -6.92 -14.44 2.35
N ALA A 182 -6.69 -15.09 1.20
CA ALA A 182 -6.09 -14.46 0.04
C ALA A 182 -7.07 -13.57 -0.73
N VAL A 183 -8.36 -13.91 -0.82
CA VAL A 183 -9.34 -13.09 -1.56
C VAL A 183 -9.48 -11.68 -0.98
N PRO A 184 -9.67 -11.49 0.35
CA PRO A 184 -9.65 -10.15 0.95
C PRO A 184 -8.35 -9.39 0.68
N GLY A 185 -7.20 -10.08 0.72
CA GLY A 185 -5.90 -9.51 0.39
C GLY A 185 -5.82 -9.02 -1.06
N VAL A 186 -6.24 -9.84 -2.03
CA VAL A 186 -6.27 -9.50 -3.46
C VAL A 186 -7.21 -8.33 -3.72
N LEU A 187 -8.40 -8.32 -3.09
CA LEU A 187 -9.35 -7.21 -3.22
C LEU A 187 -8.78 -5.90 -2.68
N ALA A 188 -8.16 -5.93 -1.49
CA ALA A 188 -7.53 -4.76 -0.89
C ALA A 188 -6.35 -4.27 -1.75
N LEU A 189 -5.51 -5.17 -2.26
CA LEU A 189 -4.40 -4.84 -3.14
C LEU A 189 -4.88 -4.23 -4.46
N THR A 190 -5.94 -4.78 -5.05
CA THR A 190 -6.59 -4.23 -6.24
C THR A 190 -7.10 -2.83 -5.95
N ALA A 191 -7.75 -2.61 -4.80
CA ALA A 191 -8.19 -1.29 -4.37
C ALA A 191 -7.02 -0.30 -4.18
N VAL A 192 -5.90 -0.73 -3.59
CA VAL A 192 -4.67 0.08 -3.46
C VAL A 192 -4.18 0.55 -4.83
N VAL A 193 -4.06 -0.38 -5.79
CA VAL A 193 -3.61 -0.07 -7.15
C VAL A 193 -4.58 0.86 -7.86
N LEU A 194 -5.89 0.59 -7.76
CA LEU A 194 -6.93 1.42 -8.37
C LEU A 194 -6.90 2.85 -7.80
N VAL A 195 -6.86 3.00 -6.47
CA VAL A 195 -6.78 4.31 -5.82
C VAL A 195 -5.51 5.05 -6.27
N ALA A 196 -4.37 4.36 -6.33
CA ALA A 196 -3.12 4.95 -6.78
C ALA A 196 -3.20 5.43 -8.24
N GLU A 197 -3.63 4.58 -9.16
CA GLU A 197 -3.75 4.89 -10.60
C GLU A 197 -4.76 6.01 -10.85
N LEU A 198 -5.92 5.99 -10.19
CA LEU A 198 -6.91 7.07 -10.28
C LEU A 198 -6.36 8.39 -9.75
N THR A 199 -5.59 8.35 -8.65
CA THR A 199 -4.96 9.55 -8.09
C THR A 199 -3.87 10.08 -9.01
N VAL A 200 -3.05 9.22 -9.60
CA VAL A 200 -2.04 9.59 -10.61
C VAL A 200 -2.72 10.26 -11.81
N ARG A 201 -3.75 9.64 -12.38
CA ARG A 201 -4.53 10.20 -13.50
C ARG A 201 -5.14 11.56 -13.14
N ARG A 202 -5.67 11.71 -11.92
CA ARG A 202 -6.23 12.97 -11.44
C ARG A 202 -5.18 14.07 -11.29
N ILE A 203 -3.99 13.75 -10.77
CA ILE A 203 -2.89 14.72 -10.62
C ILE A 203 -2.38 15.16 -12.00
N VAL A 204 -2.14 14.21 -12.91
CA VAL A 204 -1.64 14.50 -14.27
C VAL A 204 -2.68 15.25 -15.10
N GLY A 205 -3.96 14.89 -14.96
CA GLY A 205 -5.08 15.52 -15.66
C GLY A 205 -5.44 16.92 -15.15
N ARG A 206 -4.91 17.37 -14.02
CA ARG A 206 -5.17 18.70 -13.47
C ARG A 206 -4.71 19.79 -14.46
N PRO A 207 -5.52 20.82 -14.76
CA PRO A 207 -5.07 21.97 -15.54
C PRO A 207 -3.86 22.66 -14.88
N PRO A 208 -2.84 23.08 -15.63
CA PRO A 208 -1.71 23.83 -15.06
C PRO A 208 -2.16 25.19 -14.52
N ALA A 209 -1.48 25.67 -13.48
CA ALA A 209 -1.61 27.03 -12.99
C ALA A 209 -0.82 27.97 -13.93
N GLY A 210 -1.51 28.69 -14.81
CA GLY A 210 -0.89 29.69 -15.68
C GLY A 210 0.02 29.13 -16.80
N ASP A 211 0.69 30.05 -17.50
CA ASP A 211 1.68 29.74 -18.53
C ASP A 211 3.07 29.59 -17.88
N PRO A 212 3.78 28.47 -18.08
CA PRO A 212 5.10 28.23 -17.49
C PRO A 212 6.19 29.24 -17.84
N GLU A 213 6.07 29.98 -18.94
CA GLU A 213 7.05 31.02 -19.29
C GLU A 213 6.73 32.38 -18.64
N LEU A 214 5.49 32.59 -18.19
CA LEU A 214 5.00 33.91 -17.74
C LEU A 214 4.59 33.92 -16.25
N ASP A 215 4.34 32.75 -15.65
CA ASP A 215 3.82 32.65 -14.29
C ASP A 215 4.76 31.80 -13.39
N PRO A 216 5.40 32.40 -12.37
CA PRO A 216 6.20 31.66 -11.40
C PRO A 216 5.37 30.61 -10.61
N ASP A 217 4.04 30.72 -10.59
CA ASP A 217 3.15 29.72 -9.99
C ASP A 217 3.15 28.39 -10.78
N ALA A 218 3.54 28.39 -12.05
CA ALA A 218 3.56 27.20 -12.90
C ALA A 218 4.70 26.22 -12.53
N GLU A 219 5.91 26.72 -12.25
CA GLU A 219 7.03 25.89 -11.78
C GLU A 219 6.69 25.28 -10.41
N LEU A 220 6.01 26.05 -9.56
CA LEU A 220 5.53 25.57 -8.27
C LEU A 220 4.49 24.46 -8.43
N ASP A 221 3.51 24.62 -9.33
CA ASP A 221 2.51 23.60 -9.64
C ASP A 221 3.16 22.28 -10.10
N GLU A 222 4.19 22.36 -10.95
CA GLU A 222 4.94 21.19 -11.41
C GLU A 222 5.68 20.49 -10.26
N ARG A 223 6.33 21.24 -9.37
CA ARG A 223 6.99 20.69 -8.17
C ARG A 223 5.98 20.01 -7.24
N LEU A 224 4.81 20.60 -7.05
CA LEU A 224 3.71 20.02 -6.26
C LEU A 224 3.20 18.71 -6.89
N ARG A 225 2.99 18.67 -8.21
CA ARG A 225 2.61 17.43 -8.93
C ARG A 225 3.65 16.33 -8.77
N CYS A 226 4.94 16.65 -8.93
CA CYS A 226 6.02 15.69 -8.74
C CYS A 226 6.01 15.11 -7.32
N THR A 227 5.83 15.97 -6.31
CA THR A 227 5.80 15.57 -4.90
C THR A 227 4.56 14.72 -4.58
N ALA A 228 3.41 15.10 -5.11
CA ALA A 228 2.16 14.36 -5.02
C ALA A 228 2.30 12.95 -5.60
N LEU A 229 2.76 12.83 -6.85
CA LEU A 229 2.93 11.56 -7.55
C LEU A 229 3.93 10.63 -6.84
N ARG A 230 5.05 11.17 -6.33
CA ARG A 230 5.97 10.39 -5.51
C ARG A 230 5.32 9.86 -4.25
N SER A 231 4.47 10.67 -3.61
CA SER A 231 3.80 10.24 -2.39
C SER A 231 2.75 9.16 -2.63
N VAL A 232 2.02 9.24 -3.74
CA VAL A 232 1.09 8.19 -4.17
C VAL A 232 1.84 6.89 -4.46
N ALA A 233 2.90 6.95 -5.27
CA ALA A 233 3.71 5.78 -5.61
C ALA A 233 4.36 5.15 -4.35
N ARG A 234 4.87 5.98 -3.42
CA ARG A 234 5.40 5.51 -2.14
C ARG A 234 4.32 4.84 -1.29
N ALA A 235 3.17 5.49 -1.08
CA ALA A 235 2.07 4.95 -0.29
C ALA A 235 1.57 3.61 -0.83
N ALA A 236 1.37 3.51 -2.14
CA ALA A 236 0.95 2.28 -2.80
C ALA A 236 2.02 1.18 -2.71
N SER A 237 3.29 1.51 -2.91
CA SER A 237 4.40 0.55 -2.76
C SER A 237 4.56 0.08 -1.32
N THR A 238 4.37 0.96 -0.32
CA THR A 238 4.36 0.57 1.10
C THR A 238 3.20 -0.39 1.38
N ALA A 239 2.00 -0.09 0.91
CA ALA A 239 0.85 -0.95 1.11
C ALA A 239 1.04 -2.33 0.46
N ALA A 240 1.54 -2.38 -0.78
CA ALA A 240 1.85 -3.62 -1.47
C ALA A 240 2.97 -4.42 -0.76
N ALA A 241 4.01 -3.75 -0.27
CA ALA A 241 5.10 -4.39 0.48
C ALA A 241 4.63 -4.94 1.82
N VAL A 242 3.79 -4.20 2.56
CA VAL A 242 3.18 -4.68 3.82
C VAL A 242 2.36 -5.94 3.56
N LEU A 243 1.53 -5.93 2.51
CA LEU A 243 0.72 -7.09 2.13
C LEU A 243 1.60 -8.29 1.74
N LEU A 244 2.67 -8.05 0.98
CA LEU A 244 3.60 -9.11 0.59
C LEU A 244 4.32 -9.72 1.81
N VAL A 245 4.78 -8.88 2.75
CA VAL A 245 5.40 -9.35 4.00
C VAL A 245 4.39 -10.14 4.84
N GLN A 246 3.17 -9.63 4.96
CA GLN A 246 2.09 -10.26 5.72
C GLN A 246 1.70 -11.62 5.16
N THR A 247 1.69 -11.82 3.84
CA THR A 247 1.38 -13.14 3.26
C THR A 247 2.58 -14.08 3.33
N SER A 248 3.78 -13.57 3.06
CA SER A 248 4.95 -14.40 2.84
C SER A 248 5.60 -14.88 4.15
N LEU A 249 5.66 -14.04 5.20
CA LEU A 249 6.28 -14.44 6.47
C LEU A 249 5.51 -15.55 7.20
N PRO A 250 4.17 -15.46 7.39
CA PRO A 250 3.42 -16.54 8.00
C PRO A 250 3.47 -17.81 7.16
N MET A 251 3.47 -17.68 5.82
CA MET A 251 3.61 -18.83 4.93
C MET A 251 4.97 -19.53 5.15
N ALA A 252 6.08 -18.79 5.09
CA ALA A 252 7.42 -19.35 5.32
C ALA A 252 7.55 -19.99 6.71
N TRP A 253 7.04 -19.32 7.74
CA TRP A 253 7.10 -19.83 9.10
C TRP A 253 6.32 -21.13 9.29
N GLN A 254 5.15 -21.25 8.66
CA GLN A 254 4.34 -22.46 8.75
C GLN A 254 4.91 -23.62 7.92
N LEU A 255 5.49 -23.33 6.75
CA LEU A 255 6.12 -24.35 5.92
C LEU A 255 7.31 -25.00 6.65
N ASN A 256 8.15 -24.21 7.33
CA ASN A 256 9.18 -24.75 8.22
C ASN A 256 8.61 -25.65 9.31
N ARG A 257 7.55 -25.23 10.01
CA ARG A 257 6.94 -26.06 11.06
C ARG A 257 6.36 -27.37 10.53
N ALA A 258 5.80 -27.35 9.33
CA ALA A 258 5.32 -28.55 8.68
C ALA A 258 6.49 -29.46 8.28
N ALA A 259 7.61 -28.88 7.82
CA ALA A 259 8.84 -29.62 7.53
C ALA A 259 9.39 -30.31 8.78
N ASP A 260 9.48 -29.58 9.90
CA ASP A 260 9.94 -30.13 11.19
C ASP A 260 9.04 -31.29 11.64
N ALA A 261 7.72 -31.13 11.57
CA ALA A 261 6.78 -32.17 11.96
C ALA A 261 6.83 -33.43 11.06
N LEU A 262 7.07 -33.25 9.75
CA LEU A 262 7.25 -34.37 8.82
C LEU A 262 8.58 -35.10 9.06
N ALA A 263 9.64 -34.35 9.39
CA ALA A 263 10.94 -34.91 9.75
C ALA A 263 10.85 -35.73 11.05
N ASP A 264 10.17 -35.21 12.07
CA ASP A 264 9.91 -35.92 13.34
C ASP A 264 9.08 -37.20 13.12
N ALA A 265 8.18 -37.20 12.13
CA ALA A 265 7.35 -38.35 11.78
C ALA A 265 8.07 -39.41 10.94
N GLY A 266 9.34 -39.19 10.55
CA GLY A 266 10.11 -40.13 9.73
C GLY A 266 9.63 -40.21 8.27
N CYS A 267 8.82 -39.26 7.81
CA CYS A 267 8.44 -39.15 6.41
C CYS A 267 9.61 -38.48 5.68
N GLY A 268 10.40 -39.27 4.93
CA GLY A 268 11.71 -38.92 4.38
C GLY A 268 11.85 -37.54 3.73
N ASP A 269 13.10 -37.05 3.75
CA ASP A 269 13.66 -35.77 3.29
C ASP A 269 12.65 -34.71 2.83
N GLY A 270 12.55 -33.64 3.63
CA GLY A 270 11.71 -32.42 3.50
C GLY A 270 11.85 -31.59 2.21
N SER A 271 12.24 -32.24 1.11
CA SER A 271 12.28 -31.74 -0.26
C SER A 271 11.02 -30.97 -0.67
N ILE A 272 9.82 -31.48 -0.36
CA ILE A 272 8.56 -30.82 -0.76
C ILE A 272 8.37 -29.48 -0.02
N ALA A 273 8.72 -29.39 1.26
CA ALA A 273 8.65 -28.12 2.01
C ALA A 273 9.70 -27.11 1.49
N ALA A 274 10.90 -27.58 1.18
CA ALA A 274 12.00 -26.75 0.68
C ALA A 274 11.67 -26.01 -0.64
N TRP A 275 10.85 -26.60 -1.53
CA TRP A 275 10.42 -25.93 -2.78
C TRP A 275 9.49 -24.74 -2.53
N TRP A 276 8.73 -24.74 -1.42
CA TRP A 276 7.79 -23.67 -1.07
C TRP A 276 8.40 -22.63 -0.12
N ASP A 277 9.43 -23.00 0.65
CA ASP A 277 10.16 -22.09 1.52
C ASP A 277 10.88 -20.99 0.73
N VAL A 278 11.54 -21.35 -0.38
CA VAL A 278 12.32 -20.40 -1.18
C VAL A 278 11.46 -19.24 -1.71
N PRO A 279 10.30 -19.45 -2.36
CA PRO A 279 9.41 -18.36 -2.78
C PRO A 279 8.87 -17.52 -1.61
N ALA A 280 8.54 -18.13 -0.49
CA ALA A 280 7.98 -17.43 0.67
C ALA A 280 9.04 -16.52 1.33
N TYR A 281 10.26 -17.02 1.53
CA TYR A 281 11.37 -16.20 2.02
C TYR A 281 11.78 -15.11 1.03
N ALA A 282 11.81 -15.41 -0.26
CA ALA A 282 12.10 -14.42 -1.30
C ALA A 282 11.05 -13.30 -1.31
N GLY A 283 9.76 -13.63 -1.17
CA GLY A 283 8.67 -12.66 -1.06
C GLY A 283 8.81 -11.76 0.17
N ALA A 284 9.10 -12.35 1.34
CA ALA A 284 9.33 -11.60 2.57
C ALA A 284 10.55 -10.68 2.47
N ALA A 285 11.67 -11.19 1.96
CA ALA A 285 12.90 -10.43 1.75
C ALA A 285 12.68 -9.27 0.77
N LEU A 286 11.95 -9.51 -0.34
CA LEU A 286 11.60 -8.45 -1.29
C LEU A 286 10.75 -7.36 -0.62
N GLY A 287 9.72 -7.75 0.12
CA GLY A 287 8.84 -6.81 0.82
C GLY A 287 9.59 -5.96 1.84
N LEU A 288 10.42 -6.58 2.68
CA LEU A 288 11.29 -5.88 3.63
C LEU A 288 12.31 -4.98 2.92
N SER A 289 12.89 -5.42 1.81
CA SER A 289 13.83 -4.61 1.02
C SER A 289 13.16 -3.37 0.44
N ILE A 290 11.92 -3.49 -0.04
CA ILE A 290 11.12 -2.35 -0.51
C ILE A 290 10.84 -1.39 0.65
N LEU A 291 10.43 -1.89 1.82
CA LEU A 291 10.19 -1.06 3.00
C LEU A 291 11.45 -0.32 3.47
N ALA A 292 12.58 -1.01 3.50
CA ALA A 292 13.88 -0.43 3.84
C ALA A 292 14.28 0.67 2.84
N ALA A 293 14.17 0.39 1.54
CA ALA A 293 14.45 1.39 0.50
C ALA A 293 13.56 2.62 0.62
N LEU A 294 12.27 2.44 0.94
CA LEU A 294 11.33 3.54 1.16
C LEU A 294 11.65 4.34 2.43
N ALA A 295 12.08 3.67 3.51
CA ALA A 295 12.50 4.34 4.74
C ALA A 295 13.76 5.19 4.52
N VAL A 296 14.74 4.66 3.79
CA VAL A 296 15.95 5.42 3.40
C VAL A 296 15.58 6.63 2.52
N ASP A 297 14.65 6.49 1.58
CA ASP A 297 14.19 7.58 0.71
C ASP A 297 13.40 8.68 1.50
N VAL A 298 12.90 8.36 2.70
CA VAL A 298 12.33 9.33 3.66
C VAL A 298 13.43 10.01 4.47
N TYR A 299 14.39 9.24 4.99
CA TYR A 299 15.46 9.76 5.86
C TYR A 299 16.50 10.59 5.10
N ALA A 300 16.83 10.19 3.87
CA ALA A 300 17.83 10.86 3.06
C ALA A 300 17.41 12.27 2.61
N GLY A 301 16.14 12.64 2.79
CA GLY A 301 15.63 14.01 2.59
C GLY A 301 15.98 14.64 1.25
N ARG A 302 16.34 13.84 0.22
CA ARG A 302 16.96 14.37 -0.99
C ARG A 302 15.97 15.33 -1.65
N PRO A 303 16.28 16.65 -1.69
CA PRO A 303 15.43 17.59 -2.38
C PRO A 303 15.33 17.12 -3.83
N ALA A 304 14.12 17.18 -4.38
CA ALA A 304 13.90 16.93 -5.80
C ALA A 304 14.88 17.82 -6.57
N ARG A 305 15.97 17.26 -7.11
CA ARG A 305 16.77 17.99 -8.10
C ARG A 305 15.88 18.10 -9.32
N VAL A 306 15.17 19.21 -9.44
CA VAL A 306 14.57 19.62 -10.70
C VAL A 306 15.74 19.69 -11.66
N ARG A 307 15.74 18.80 -12.65
CA ARG A 307 16.73 18.83 -13.71
C ARG A 307 16.34 20.04 -14.55
N THR A 308 16.75 21.24 -14.11
CA THR A 308 16.59 22.45 -14.90
C THR A 308 17.30 22.20 -16.21
N ARG A 309 16.53 22.12 -17.30
CA ARG A 309 17.02 21.85 -18.64
C ARG A 309 17.67 23.15 -19.15
N SER A 310 18.70 23.64 -18.45
CA SER A 310 19.52 24.77 -18.88
C SER A 310 20.63 24.21 -19.78
N GLY A 311 20.40 24.20 -21.09
CA GLY A 311 21.44 23.84 -22.04
C GLY A 311 20.92 23.04 -23.22
N ALA A 312 20.13 23.68 -24.08
CA ALA A 312 19.99 23.30 -25.49
C ALA A 312 19.23 24.41 -26.24
N ARG A 313 19.80 25.61 -26.27
CA ARG A 313 19.59 26.60 -27.33
C ARG A 313 20.94 27.29 -27.56
N SER A 314 21.74 26.67 -28.41
CA SER A 314 22.81 27.29 -29.19
C SER A 314 22.37 27.23 -30.64
#